data_AF-A0AAE3DDP0-F1
#
_entry.id   AF-A0AAE3DDP0-F1
#
_cell.length_a   1.000
_cell.length_b   1.000
_cell.length_c   1.000
_cell.angle_alpha   90.00
_cell.angle_beta   90.00
_cell.angle_gamma   90.00
#
_symmetry.space_group_name_H-M   'P 1'
#
loop_
_entity.id
_entity.type
_entity.pdbx_description
1 polymer ?
#
loop_
_entity_poly.entity_id
_entity_poly.type
_entity_poly.pdbx_seq_one_letter_code
_entity_poly.pdbx_strand_id
1 'polypeptide(L)'
;MTLDELINAMEPQARKDKALISKCVDGLTEYAAELRQKAGDAGKEQISALRRLVDELAGYWGLDAKTVDHVTAFDRKIQEVDQAVHQWTPTQEHRDAVIQGLYLYAIDMISSLGSDGARESVTECERLMREIAGFWGYESPALDDLYAQIRASLKDQEAWENTVEIGGIQ
;
A
#
# COMPACT_ATOMS: atom_id res chain seq x y z
N MET A 1 -6.19 29.09 -12.36
CA MET A 1 -5.99 28.33 -11.13
C MET A 1 -5.17 29.18 -10.19
N THR A 2 -5.74 29.55 -9.05
CA THR A 2 -5.06 30.31 -8.00
C THR A 2 -4.45 29.38 -6.95
N LEU A 3 -3.53 29.88 -6.13
CA LEU A 3 -2.95 29.12 -5.03
C LEU A 3 -4.03 28.65 -4.03
N ASP A 4 -5.04 29.48 -3.76
CA ASP A 4 -6.16 29.14 -2.87
C ASP A 4 -7.06 28.04 -3.47
N GLU A 5 -7.30 28.04 -4.78
CA GLU A 5 -8.04 26.97 -5.46
C GLU A 5 -7.26 25.64 -5.40
N LEU A 6 -5.93 25.69 -5.50
CA LEU A 6 -5.06 24.53 -5.40
C LEU A 6 -5.07 23.94 -3.98
N ILE A 7 -4.92 24.79 -2.95
CA ILE A 7 -4.97 24.38 -1.53
C ILE A 7 -6.34 23.75 -1.20
N ASN A 8 -7.43 24.37 -1.63
CA ASN A 8 -8.79 23.85 -1.42
C ASN A 8 -9.07 22.54 -2.17
N ALA A 9 -8.34 22.24 -3.25
CA ALA A 9 -8.45 20.98 -3.98
C ALA A 9 -7.55 19.87 -3.39
N MET A 10 -6.38 20.24 -2.85
CA MET A 10 -5.43 19.32 -2.24
C MET A 10 -5.91 18.78 -0.89
N GLU A 11 -6.53 19.61 -0.04
CA GLU A 11 -7.03 19.16 1.26
C GLU A 11 -8.04 17.99 1.16
N PRO A 12 -9.05 18.03 0.26
CA PRO A 12 -9.93 16.89 0.03
C PRO A 12 -9.22 15.66 -0.52
N GLN A 13 -8.22 15.82 -1.38
CA GLN A 13 -7.50 14.69 -1.98
C GLN A 13 -6.62 13.99 -0.94
N ALA A 14 -5.82 14.73 -0.18
CA ALA A 14 -5.02 14.18 0.92
C ALA A 14 -5.87 13.44 1.96
N ARG A 15 -7.09 13.93 2.24
CA ARG A 15 -8.04 13.21 3.12
C ARG A 15 -8.55 11.91 2.51
N LYS A 16 -8.83 11.89 1.19
CA LYS A 16 -9.25 10.67 0.49
C LYS A 16 -8.13 9.64 0.43
N ASP A 17 -6.91 10.08 0.12
CA ASP A 17 -5.72 9.24 0.04
C ASP A 17 -5.44 8.61 1.40
N LYS A 18 -5.45 9.41 2.47
CA LYS A 18 -5.30 8.91 3.84
C LYS A 18 -6.40 7.92 4.22
N ALA A 19 -7.66 8.17 3.84
CA ALA A 19 -8.76 7.25 4.09
C ALA A 19 -8.60 5.93 3.32
N LEU A 20 -8.11 5.99 2.07
CA LEU A 20 -7.79 4.79 1.29
C LEU A 20 -6.68 3.98 1.94
N ILE A 21 -5.61 4.64 2.39
CA ILE A 21 -4.50 3.94 3.07
C ILE A 21 -4.94 3.33 4.39
N SER A 22 -5.81 4.00 5.15
CA SER A 22 -6.41 3.38 6.35
C SER A 22 -7.14 2.09 6.00
N LYS A 23 -7.94 2.07 4.93
CA LYS A 23 -8.62 0.85 4.46
C LYS A 23 -7.64 -0.20 3.92
N CYS A 24 -6.55 0.23 3.30
CA CYS A 24 -5.47 -0.65 2.85
C CYS A 24 -4.83 -1.37 4.03
N VAL A 25 -4.52 -0.66 5.12
CA VAL A 25 -3.99 -1.25 6.35
C VAL A 25 -4.95 -2.28 6.95
N ASP A 26 -6.25 -1.96 7.01
CA ASP A 26 -7.27 -2.91 7.44
C ASP A 26 -7.31 -4.14 6.50
N GLY A 27 -7.26 -3.91 5.19
CA GLY A 27 -7.24 -4.98 4.19
C GLY A 27 -5.99 -5.87 4.26
N LEU A 28 -4.81 -5.31 4.53
CA LEU A 28 -3.55 -6.06 4.73
C LEU A 28 -3.62 -6.92 6.00
N THR A 29 -4.28 -6.39 7.05
CA THR A 29 -4.56 -7.13 8.27
C THR A 29 -5.49 -8.32 8.02
N GLU A 30 -6.53 -8.12 7.21
CA GLU A 30 -7.47 -9.17 6.79
C GLU A 30 -6.80 -10.21 5.86
N TYR A 31 -5.89 -9.78 5.00
CA TYR A 31 -5.06 -10.68 4.20
C TYR A 31 -4.17 -11.55 5.08
N ALA A 32 -3.46 -10.96 6.04
CA ALA A 32 -2.61 -11.69 6.97
C ALA A 32 -3.43 -12.70 7.81
N ALA A 33 -4.65 -12.35 8.18
CA ALA A 33 -5.59 -13.21 8.87
C ALA A 33 -5.98 -14.44 8.04
N GLU A 34 -6.38 -14.25 6.79
CA GLU A 34 -6.72 -15.37 5.90
C GLU A 34 -5.48 -16.23 5.57
N LEU A 35 -4.32 -15.60 5.37
CA LEU A 35 -3.04 -16.28 5.17
C LEU A 35 -2.69 -17.15 6.38
N ARG A 36 -2.86 -16.64 7.60
CA ARG A 36 -2.64 -17.39 8.83
C ARG A 36 -3.53 -18.63 8.89
N GLN A 37 -4.81 -18.48 8.54
CA GLN A 37 -5.75 -19.60 8.58
C GLN A 37 -5.42 -20.68 7.53
N LYS A 38 -4.99 -20.28 6.32
CA LYS A 38 -4.75 -21.21 5.22
C LYS A 38 -3.36 -21.84 5.22
N ALA A 39 -2.33 -21.05 5.54
CA ALA A 39 -0.92 -21.48 5.49
C ALA A 39 -0.36 -21.88 6.86
N GLY A 40 -1.05 -21.54 7.96
CA GLY A 40 -0.62 -21.86 9.32
C GLY A 40 0.79 -21.32 9.61
N ASP A 41 1.71 -22.23 9.93
CA ASP A 41 3.08 -21.89 10.28
C ASP A 41 3.96 -21.57 9.06
N ALA A 42 3.61 -22.05 7.86
CA ALA A 42 4.33 -21.73 6.63
C ALA A 42 4.19 -20.25 6.24
N GLY A 43 3.13 -19.57 6.71
CA GLY A 43 2.90 -18.14 6.46
C GLY A 43 3.55 -17.19 7.49
N LYS A 44 4.24 -17.68 8.53
CA LYS A 44 4.72 -16.84 9.65
C LYS A 44 5.66 -15.71 9.24
N GLU A 45 6.59 -15.97 8.33
CA GLU A 45 7.54 -14.96 7.87
C GLU A 45 6.82 -13.86 7.08
N GLN A 46 5.90 -14.25 6.22
CA GLN A 46 5.08 -13.33 5.42
C GLN A 46 4.14 -12.50 6.31
N ILE A 47 3.49 -13.10 7.31
CA ILE A 47 2.68 -12.38 8.31
C ILE A 47 3.55 -11.36 9.07
N SER A 48 4.78 -11.72 9.41
CA SER A 48 5.72 -10.81 10.07
C SER A 48 6.14 -9.65 9.17
N ALA A 49 6.31 -9.89 7.86
CA ALA A 49 6.55 -8.84 6.87
C ALA A 49 5.34 -7.91 6.71
N LEU A 50 4.12 -8.47 6.62
CA LEU A 50 2.88 -7.69 6.54
C LEU A 50 2.68 -6.79 7.77
N ARG A 51 3.00 -7.30 8.96
CA ARG A 51 2.95 -6.51 10.21
C ARG A 51 3.87 -5.29 10.15
N ARG A 52 5.09 -5.45 9.61
CA ARG A 52 6.05 -4.33 9.44
C ARG A 52 5.55 -3.34 8.40
N LEU A 53 4.99 -3.82 7.30
CA LEU A 53 4.43 -2.95 6.27
C LEU A 53 3.23 -2.14 6.79
N VAL A 54 2.38 -2.73 7.62
CA VAL A 54 1.28 -2.01 8.29
C VAL A 54 1.81 -0.87 9.17
N ASP A 55 2.85 -1.13 9.95
CA ASP A 55 3.53 -0.13 10.79
C ASP A 55 4.15 0.99 9.93
N GLU A 56 4.85 0.62 8.86
CA GLU A 56 5.47 1.55 7.92
C GLU A 56 4.44 2.44 7.20
N LEU A 57 3.36 1.85 6.67
CA LEU A 57 2.28 2.60 6.03
C LEU A 57 1.58 3.54 7.00
N ALA A 58 1.33 3.09 8.23
CA ALA A 58 0.70 3.91 9.25
C ALA A 58 1.58 5.11 9.63
N GLY A 59 2.89 4.88 9.83
CA GLY A 59 3.85 5.94 10.12
C GLY A 59 4.03 6.92 8.97
N TYR A 60 4.20 6.41 7.75
CA TYR A 60 4.40 7.23 6.55
C TYR A 60 3.23 8.17 6.29
N TRP A 61 1.99 7.67 6.39
CA TRP A 61 0.78 8.46 6.14
C TRP A 61 0.26 9.20 7.39
N GLY A 62 1.01 9.14 8.49
CA GLY A 62 0.62 9.71 9.77
C GLY A 62 -0.76 9.23 10.23
N LEU A 63 -1.08 7.96 9.99
CA LEU A 63 -2.25 7.28 10.54
C LEU A 63 -2.13 7.12 12.06
N ASP A 64 -0.90 7.20 12.57
CA ASP A 64 -0.51 7.19 13.98
C ASP A 64 -1.19 8.34 14.74
N ALA A 65 -2.45 8.13 15.11
CA ALA A 65 -3.29 9.06 15.82
C ALA A 65 -3.93 8.38 17.03
N LYS A 66 -4.22 9.17 18.07
CA LYS A 66 -4.61 8.86 19.46
C LYS A 66 -5.65 7.74 19.73
N THR A 67 -6.26 7.10 18.73
CA THR A 67 -7.43 6.23 18.88
C THR A 67 -7.24 4.79 18.40
N VAL A 68 -6.37 4.51 17.42
CA VAL A 68 -6.17 3.14 16.89
C VAL A 68 -4.69 2.91 16.66
N ASP A 69 -4.15 1.94 17.38
CA ASP A 69 -2.84 1.35 17.10
C ASP A 69 -3.05 0.20 16.10
N HIS A 70 -2.68 0.45 14.84
CA HIS A 70 -2.87 -0.51 13.74
C HIS A 70 -2.05 -1.78 13.94
N VAL A 71 -0.88 -1.70 14.56
CA VAL A 71 -0.04 -2.85 14.87
C VAL A 71 -0.68 -3.70 15.96
N THR A 72 -1.21 -3.08 17.01
CA THR A 72 -1.99 -3.79 18.04
C THR A 72 -3.27 -4.40 17.46
N ALA A 73 -3.96 -3.70 16.56
CA ALA A 73 -5.14 -4.22 15.87
C ALA A 73 -4.81 -5.44 15.00
N PHE A 74 -3.68 -5.39 14.29
CA PHE A 74 -3.13 -6.50 13.51
C PHE A 74 -2.85 -7.71 14.41
N ASP A 75 -2.09 -7.53 15.49
CA ASP A 75 -1.72 -8.62 16.41
C ASP A 75 -2.96 -9.29 17.03
N ARG A 76 -3.94 -8.48 17.45
CA ARG A 76 -5.23 -8.98 17.96
C ARG A 76 -5.95 -9.81 16.90
N LYS A 77 -5.97 -9.34 15.64
CA LYS A 77 -6.65 -10.06 14.55
C LYS A 77 -6.03 -11.43 14.32
N ILE A 78 -4.69 -11.52 14.31
CA ILE A 78 -4.00 -12.81 14.15
C ILE A 78 -4.34 -13.78 15.29
N GLN A 79 -4.45 -13.28 16.53
CA GLN A 79 -4.89 -14.09 17.67
C GLN A 79 -6.34 -14.57 17.54
N GLU A 80 -7.24 -13.73 17.02
CA GLU A 80 -8.64 -14.11 16.75
C GLU A 80 -8.73 -15.27 15.74
N VAL A 81 -7.90 -15.23 14.69
CA VAL A 81 -7.86 -16.28 13.66
C VAL A 81 -7.43 -17.63 14.24
N ASP A 82 -6.43 -17.65 15.13
CA ASP A 82 -5.95 -18.88 15.77
C ASP A 82 -7.06 -19.58 16.59
N GLN A 83 -8.10 -18.85 17.00
CA GLN A 83 -9.25 -19.37 17.76
C GLN A 83 -10.52 -19.56 16.90
N ALA A 84 -10.53 -19.04 15.67
CA ALA A 84 -11.70 -19.04 14.81
C ALA A 84 -11.94 -20.42 14.19
N VAL A 85 -13.18 -20.92 14.32
CA VAL A 85 -13.63 -22.16 13.66
C VAL A 85 -14.21 -21.87 12.26
N HIS A 86 -14.64 -20.63 12.01
CA HIS A 86 -15.20 -20.23 10.73
C HIS A 86 -14.10 -19.90 9.72
N GLN A 87 -14.39 -20.08 8.44
CA GLN A 87 -13.49 -19.67 7.38
C GLN A 87 -13.35 -18.15 7.34
N TRP A 88 -12.12 -17.66 7.42
CA TRP A 88 -11.80 -16.25 7.29
C TRP A 88 -11.89 -15.84 5.83
N THR A 89 -12.73 -14.86 5.52
CA THR A 89 -12.94 -14.40 4.14
C THR A 89 -13.05 -12.87 4.11
N PRO A 90 -11.99 -12.17 3.69
CA PRO A 90 -12.00 -10.72 3.49
C PRO A 90 -13.04 -10.31 2.44
N THR A 91 -13.68 -9.16 2.65
CA THR A 91 -14.67 -8.57 1.74
C THR A 91 -14.00 -8.08 0.44
N GLN A 92 -14.76 -7.88 -0.63
CA GLN A 92 -14.22 -7.28 -1.86
C GLN A 92 -13.67 -5.86 -1.62
N GLU A 93 -14.31 -5.08 -0.74
CA GLU A 93 -13.81 -3.75 -0.37
C GLU A 93 -12.41 -3.81 0.25
N HIS A 94 -12.12 -4.80 1.12
CA HIS A 94 -10.77 -5.00 1.64
C HIS A 94 -9.79 -5.32 0.52
N ARG A 95 -10.17 -6.22 -0.40
CA ARG A 95 -9.30 -6.63 -1.51
C ARG A 95 -8.95 -5.45 -2.41
N ASP A 96 -9.96 -4.67 -2.82
CA ASP A 96 -9.77 -3.48 -3.65
C ASP A 96 -8.92 -2.43 -2.92
N ALA A 97 -9.14 -2.22 -1.62
CA ALA A 97 -8.39 -1.26 -0.83
C ALA A 97 -6.89 -1.62 -0.72
N VAL A 98 -6.55 -2.90 -0.56
CA VAL A 98 -5.14 -3.34 -0.54
C VAL A 98 -4.46 -3.01 -1.86
N ILE A 99 -5.07 -3.41 -2.98
CA ILE A 99 -4.47 -3.21 -4.31
C ILE A 99 -4.32 -1.71 -4.60
N GLN A 100 -5.37 -0.92 -4.39
CA GLN A 100 -5.34 0.52 -4.66
C GLN A 100 -4.43 1.28 -3.69
N GLY A 101 -4.37 0.86 -2.42
CA GLY A 101 -3.53 1.50 -1.41
C GLY A 101 -2.04 1.24 -1.63
N LEU A 102 -1.64 0.00 -1.97
CA LEU A 102 -0.26 -0.31 -2.33
C LEU A 102 0.17 0.43 -3.60
N TYR A 103 -0.73 0.55 -4.59
CA TYR A 103 -0.51 1.39 -5.77
C TYR A 103 -0.28 2.85 -5.39
N LEU A 104 -1.18 3.45 -4.61
CA LEU A 104 -1.08 4.84 -4.18
C LEU A 104 0.23 5.08 -3.41
N TYR A 105 0.60 4.16 -2.53
CA TYR A 105 1.85 4.25 -1.78
C TYR A 105 3.08 4.24 -2.69
N ALA A 106 3.11 3.37 -3.71
CA ALA A 106 4.19 3.35 -4.70
C ALA A 106 4.31 4.66 -5.47
N ILE A 107 3.19 5.23 -5.95
CA ILE A 107 3.18 6.50 -6.68
C ILE A 107 3.64 7.67 -5.81
N ASP A 108 3.19 7.70 -4.56
CA ASP A 108 3.57 8.76 -3.62
C ASP A 108 5.06 8.69 -3.26
N MET A 109 5.62 7.49 -3.08
CA MET A 109 7.07 7.30 -2.87
C MET A 109 7.90 7.77 -4.07
N ILE A 110 7.48 7.45 -5.30
CA ILE A 110 8.17 7.93 -6.51
C ILE A 110 8.23 9.46 -6.51
N SER A 111 7.10 10.09 -6.20
CA SER A 111 6.97 11.55 -6.20
C SER A 111 7.76 12.22 -5.08
N SER A 112 7.89 11.54 -3.93
CA SER A 112 8.49 12.11 -2.71
C SER A 112 9.98 11.82 -2.56
N LEU A 113 10.44 10.65 -2.99
CA LEU A 113 11.81 10.16 -2.81
C LEU A 113 12.65 10.21 -4.09
N GLY A 114 12.01 10.45 -5.24
CA GLY A 114 12.66 10.36 -6.54
C GLY A 114 12.87 8.93 -7.02
N SER A 115 13.43 8.78 -8.22
CA SER A 115 13.48 7.47 -8.89
C SER A 115 14.35 6.45 -8.15
N ASP A 116 15.57 6.83 -7.74
CA ASP A 116 16.49 5.94 -7.05
C ASP A 116 16.03 5.62 -5.62
N GLY A 117 15.48 6.61 -4.90
CA GLY A 117 15.00 6.45 -3.53
C GLY A 117 13.76 5.55 -3.42
N ALA A 118 12.90 5.54 -4.44
CA ALA A 118 11.66 4.76 -4.44
C ALA A 118 11.80 3.35 -5.04
N ARG A 119 12.87 3.07 -5.81
CA ARG A 119 12.95 1.87 -6.68
C ARG A 119 12.74 0.54 -5.96
N GLU A 120 13.35 0.36 -4.80
CA GLU A 120 13.23 -0.88 -4.02
C GLU A 120 11.80 -1.04 -3.46
N SER A 121 11.28 -0.01 -2.80
CA SER A 121 9.93 -0.02 -2.22
C SER A 121 8.84 -0.19 -3.28
N VAL A 122 9.00 0.41 -4.45
CA VAL A 122 8.10 0.22 -5.60
C VAL A 122 8.11 -1.22 -6.10
N THR A 123 9.28 -1.83 -6.19
CA THR A 123 9.43 -3.24 -6.58
C THR A 123 8.72 -4.15 -5.59
N GLU A 124 8.87 -3.88 -4.29
CA GLU A 124 8.20 -4.64 -3.24
C GLU A 124 6.67 -4.45 -3.27
N CYS A 125 6.19 -3.23 -3.52
CA CYS A 125 4.75 -2.97 -3.70
C CYS A 125 4.17 -3.76 -4.88
N GLU A 126 4.83 -3.74 -6.05
CA GLU A 126 4.40 -4.54 -7.21
C GLU A 126 4.39 -6.04 -6.87
N ARG A 127 5.42 -6.54 -6.18
CA ARG A 127 5.54 -7.95 -5.78
C ARG A 127 4.38 -8.36 -4.88
N LEU A 128 4.10 -7.57 -3.85
CA LEU A 128 3.01 -7.82 -2.89
C LEU A 128 1.64 -7.75 -3.56
N MET A 129 1.39 -6.75 -4.40
CA MET A 129 0.13 -6.64 -5.15
C MET A 129 -0.13 -7.91 -5.98
N ARG A 130 0.89 -8.42 -6.68
CA ARG A 130 0.78 -9.67 -7.48
C ARG A 130 0.54 -10.89 -6.61
N GLU A 131 1.27 -11.01 -5.50
CA GLU A 131 1.14 -12.12 -4.56
C GLU A 131 -0.25 -12.17 -3.93
N ILE A 132 -0.75 -11.03 -3.46
CA ILE A 132 -2.07 -10.89 -2.84
C ILE A 132 -3.18 -11.13 -3.87
N ALA A 133 -3.06 -10.55 -5.06
CA ALA A 133 -4.02 -10.78 -6.13
C ALA A 133 -4.08 -12.27 -6.53
N GLY A 134 -2.91 -12.92 -6.67
CA GLY A 134 -2.81 -14.35 -6.96
C GLY A 134 -3.41 -15.21 -5.86
N PHE A 135 -3.14 -14.89 -4.59
CA PHE A 135 -3.71 -15.61 -3.44
C PHE A 135 -5.24 -15.54 -3.40
N TRP A 136 -5.82 -14.38 -3.73
CA TRP A 136 -7.27 -14.19 -3.75
C TRP A 136 -7.95 -14.60 -5.05
N GLY A 137 -7.20 -14.99 -6.08
CA GLY A 137 -7.73 -15.15 -7.44
C GLY A 137 -8.38 -13.88 -7.96
N TYR A 138 -7.84 -12.72 -7.56
CA TYR A 138 -8.35 -11.41 -7.96
C TYR A 138 -7.90 -11.13 -9.39
N GLU A 139 -8.80 -11.37 -10.34
CA GLU A 139 -8.58 -11.12 -11.76
C GLU A 139 -9.33 -9.85 -12.16
N SER A 140 -8.59 -8.74 -12.25
CA SER A 140 -9.13 -7.46 -12.71
C SER A 140 -8.22 -6.91 -13.82
N PRO A 141 -8.76 -6.56 -15.00
CA PRO A 141 -7.99 -5.90 -16.06
C PRO A 141 -7.29 -4.62 -15.57
N ALA A 142 -7.85 -3.97 -14.55
CA ALA A 142 -7.27 -2.78 -13.96
C ALA A 142 -5.92 -3.05 -13.26
N LEU A 143 -5.61 -4.28 -12.85
CA LEU A 143 -4.32 -4.59 -12.22
C LEU A 143 -3.14 -4.35 -13.15
N ASP A 144 -3.24 -4.79 -14.40
CA ASP A 144 -2.18 -4.62 -15.39
C ASP A 144 -1.97 -3.13 -15.70
N ASP A 145 -3.05 -2.35 -15.74
CA ASP A 145 -3.00 -0.90 -15.90
C ASP A 145 -2.32 -0.23 -14.69
N LEU A 146 -2.55 -0.70 -13.46
CA LEU A 146 -1.88 -0.16 -12.26
C LEU A 146 -0.38 -0.46 -12.29
N TYR A 147 0.02 -1.69 -12.66
CA TYR A 147 1.44 -2.04 -12.82
C TYR A 147 2.12 -1.21 -13.91
N ALA A 148 1.44 -1.00 -15.04
CA ALA A 148 1.95 -0.17 -16.12
C ALA A 148 2.13 1.29 -15.68
N GLN A 149 1.18 1.82 -14.91
CA GLN A 149 1.24 3.19 -14.36
C GLN A 149 2.41 3.38 -13.40
N ILE A 150 2.62 2.47 -12.44
CA ILE A 150 3.77 2.55 -11.51
C ILE A 150 5.09 2.63 -12.28
N ARG A 151 5.28 1.76 -13.28
CA ARG A 151 6.51 1.72 -14.08
C ARG A 151 6.68 2.95 -14.94
N ALA A 152 5.60 3.45 -15.53
CA ALA A 152 5.62 4.68 -16.30
C ALA A 152 6.01 5.86 -15.41
N SER A 153 5.40 6.00 -14.23
CA SER A 153 5.74 7.05 -13.27
C SER A 153 7.19 6.99 -12.82
N LEU A 154 7.73 5.81 -12.53
CA LEU A 154 9.14 5.66 -12.14
C LEU A 154 10.09 6.09 -13.27
N LYS A 155 9.78 5.72 -14.51
CA LYS A 155 10.57 6.08 -15.69
C LYS A 155 10.48 7.57 -16.01
N ASP A 156 9.30 8.15 -15.89
CA ASP A 156 9.07 9.58 -16.13
C ASP A 156 9.81 10.42 -15.08
N GLN A 157 9.82 9.98 -13.81
CA GLN A 157 10.59 10.58 -12.74
C GLN A 157 12.10 10.52 -13.02
N GLU A 158 12.62 9.36 -13.42
CA GLU A 158 14.03 9.19 -13.81
C GLU A 158 14.42 10.10 -14.99
N ALA A 159 13.56 10.20 -16.01
CA ALA A 159 13.81 11.07 -17.16
C ALA A 159 13.81 12.56 -16.79
N TRP A 160 12.91 12.97 -15.89
CA TRP A 160 12.86 14.34 -15.38
C TRP A 160 14.12 14.68 -14.57
N GLU A 161 14.51 13.81 -13.63
CA GLU A 161 15.72 13.99 -12.81
C GLU A 161 16.97 14.12 -13.67
N ASN A 162 17.16 13.22 -14.65
CA ASN A 162 18.27 13.29 -15.60
C ASN A 162 18.27 14.60 -16.42
N THR A 163 17.09 15.11 -16.80
CA THR A 163 17.00 16.37 -17.54
C THR A 163 17.37 17.57 -16.67
N VAL A 164 16.99 17.56 -15.39
CA VAL A 164 17.34 18.60 -14.42
C VAL A 164 18.82 18.58 -14.09
N GLU A 165 19.42 17.39 -13.92
CA GLU A 165 20.86 17.24 -13.68
C GLU A 165 21.70 17.71 -14.88
N ILE A 166 21.29 17.38 -16.11
CA ILE A 166 21.98 17.84 -17.34
C ILE A 166 21.76 19.34 -17.57
N GLY A 167 20.63 19.89 -17.15
CA GLY A 167 20.28 21.31 -17.23
C GLY A 167 20.82 22.17 -16.07
N GLY A 168 21.54 21.56 -15.12
CA GLY A 168 22.16 22.19 -13.96
C GLY A 168 23.29 23.16 -14.32
N ILE A 169 22.88 24.40 -14.55
CA ILE A 169 23.57 25.70 -14.40
C ILE A 169 24.98 25.60 -13.77
N GLN A 170 26.02 25.89 -14.58
CA GLN A 170 27.31 26.42 -14.11
C GLN A 170 27.18 27.88 -13.68
#